data_AF-H0JXH5-F1
#
_entry.id   AF-H0JXH5-F1
#
_cell.length_a   1.000
_cell.length_b   1.000
_cell.length_c   1.000
_cell.angle_alpha   90.00
_cell.angle_beta   90.00
_cell.angle_gamma   90.00
#
_symmetry.space_group_name_H-M   'P 1'
#
loop_
_entity.id
_entity.type
_entity.pdbx_description
1 polymer ?
#
loop_
_entity_poly.entity_id
_entity_poly.type
_entity_poly.pdbx_seq_one_letter_code
_entity_poly.pdbx_strand_id
1 'polypeptide(L)'
;MTTSLHNGWIIPEWTLSDRLRKAREVAGLTQTEIADRLELTRRTVGSYESGERAPKRTTIAAWAMATAVPVTWLETGTAPSPDGDGAAVVRHQGLEPRTR
;
A
#
# COMPACT_ATOMS: atom_id res chain seq x y z
N MET A 1 8.42 -20.60 1.59
CA MET A 1 8.28 -19.49 0.63
C MET A 1 8.72 -20.05 -0.71
N THR A 2 7.77 -20.35 -1.60
CA THR A 2 8.03 -21.08 -2.85
C THR A 2 8.17 -20.08 -3.98
N THR A 3 9.40 -19.87 -4.44
CA THR A 3 9.69 -19.12 -5.65
C THR A 3 9.06 -19.83 -6.86
N SER A 4 8.16 -19.17 -7.59
CA SER A 4 7.60 -19.70 -8.83
C SER A 4 8.56 -19.50 -10.00
N LEU A 5 9.04 -20.59 -10.58
CA LEU A 5 9.95 -20.60 -11.73
C LEU A 5 9.17 -20.32 -13.03
N HIS A 6 9.40 -19.16 -13.64
CA HIS A 6 8.92 -18.85 -14.99
C HIS A 6 10.15 -18.78 -15.91
N ASN A 7 10.30 -19.76 -16.80
CA ASN A 7 11.32 -19.80 -17.87
C ASN A 7 12.77 -19.48 -17.45
N GLY A 8 13.17 -19.86 -16.22
CA GLY A 8 14.54 -19.67 -15.70
C GLY A 8 14.78 -18.33 -14.98
N TRP A 9 13.77 -17.47 -14.87
CA TRP A 9 13.84 -16.23 -14.08
C TRP A 9 13.19 -16.43 -12.72
N ILE A 10 13.87 -15.91 -11.69
CA ILE A 10 13.38 -15.88 -10.31
C ILE A 10 12.63 -14.57 -10.12
N ILE A 11 11.31 -14.64 -9.98
CA ILE A 11 10.48 -13.51 -9.59
C ILE A 11 10.39 -13.53 -8.06
N PRO A 12 10.83 -12.47 -7.35
CA PRO A 12 10.71 -12.42 -5.91
C PRO A 12 9.25 -12.19 -5.51
N GLU A 13 8.83 -12.88 -4.44
CA GLU A 13 7.52 -12.67 -3.82
C GLU A 13 7.56 -11.44 -2.91
N TRP A 14 6.49 -10.64 -2.96
CA TRP A 14 6.38 -9.46 -2.11
C TRP A 14 5.83 -9.84 -0.74
N THR A 15 6.55 -9.48 0.33
CA THR A 15 6.07 -9.65 1.70
C THR A 15 5.18 -8.47 2.12
N LEU A 16 4.48 -8.60 3.25
CA LEU A 16 3.76 -7.48 3.86
C LEU A 16 4.72 -6.31 4.16
N SER A 17 5.91 -6.60 4.65
CA SER A 17 6.94 -5.60 4.98
C SER A 17 7.40 -4.81 3.75
N ASP A 18 7.60 -5.50 2.62
CA ASP A 18 7.93 -4.86 1.34
C ASP A 18 6.82 -3.92 0.87
N ARG A 19 5.56 -4.36 1.02
CA ARG A 19 4.39 -3.55 0.64
C ARG A 19 4.22 -2.33 1.52
N LEU A 20 4.40 -2.43 2.84
CA LEU A 20 4.35 -1.29 3.77
C LEU A 20 5.42 -0.26 3.43
N ARG A 21 6.64 -0.73 3.21
CA ARG A 21 7.76 0.12 2.78
C ARG A 21 7.46 0.80 1.45
N LYS A 22 6.98 0.05 0.46
CA LYS A 22 6.68 0.61 -0.86
C LYS A 22 5.55 1.63 -0.81
N ALA A 23 4.49 1.38 -0.06
CA ALA A 23 3.41 2.33 0.14
C ALA A 23 3.91 3.64 0.76
N ARG A 24 4.77 3.55 1.77
CA ARG A 24 5.41 4.73 2.38
C ARG A 24 6.25 5.52 1.36
N GLU A 25 7.10 4.83 0.61
CA GLU A 25 7.98 5.46 -0.39
C GLU A 25 7.19 6.13 -1.52
N VAL A 26 6.12 5.50 -2.02
CA VAL A 26 5.25 6.07 -3.05
C VAL A 26 4.49 7.30 -2.53
N ALA A 27 4.12 7.30 -1.25
CA ALA A 27 3.53 8.46 -0.59
C ALA A 27 4.55 9.59 -0.29
N GLY A 28 5.84 9.42 -0.63
CA GLY A 28 6.88 10.41 -0.41
C GLY A 28 7.26 10.62 1.06
N LEU A 29 6.98 9.64 1.92
CA LEU A 29 7.18 9.76 3.36
C LEU A 29 8.49 9.11 3.81
N THR A 30 9.17 9.74 4.76
CA THR A 30 10.23 9.11 5.56
C THR A 30 9.64 8.19 6.63
N GLN A 31 10.48 7.31 7.20
CA GLN A 31 10.06 6.45 8.31
C GLN A 31 9.64 7.23 9.55
N THR A 32 10.21 8.41 9.78
CA THR A 32 9.84 9.28 10.90
C THR A 32 8.46 9.90 10.65
N GLU A 33 8.22 10.44 9.46
CA GLU A 33 6.94 11.11 9.14
C GLU A 33 5.74 10.16 9.14
N ILE A 34 5.92 8.89 8.77
CA ILE A 34 4.83 7.91 8.92
C ILE A 34 4.67 7.47 10.38
N ALA A 35 5.76 7.38 11.14
CA ALA A 35 5.71 7.11 12.58
C ALA A 35 4.88 8.18 13.29
N ASP A 36 5.16 9.46 13.00
CA ASP A 36 4.44 10.59 13.58
C ASP A 36 2.95 10.56 13.23
N ARG A 37 2.58 10.24 11.97
CA ARG A 37 1.18 10.09 11.55
C ARG A 37 0.44 8.94 12.23
N LEU A 38 1.14 7.87 12.59
CA LEU A 38 0.56 6.66 13.16
C LEU A 38 0.72 6.59 14.69
N GLU A 39 1.28 7.63 15.31
CA GLU A 39 1.64 7.66 16.74
C GLU A 39 2.53 6.47 17.13
N LEU A 40 3.46 6.10 16.25
CA LEU A 40 4.45 5.05 16.45
C LEU A 40 5.85 5.63 16.59
N THR A 41 6.77 4.83 17.14
CA THR A 41 8.19 5.19 17.07
C THR A 41 8.76 4.86 15.69
N ARG A 42 9.77 5.62 15.23
CA ARG A 42 10.54 5.30 14.02
C ARG A 42 11.11 3.87 14.06
N ARG A 43 11.51 3.39 15.24
CA ARG A 43 11.98 2.01 15.44
C ARG A 43 10.90 0.98 15.14
N THR A 44 9.67 1.21 15.60
CA THR A 44 8.53 0.34 15.33
C THR A 44 8.25 0.25 13.82
N VAL A 45 8.27 1.39 13.12
CA VAL A 45 8.15 1.45 11.65
C VAL A 45 9.26 0.62 10.99
N GLY A 46 10.52 0.81 11.40
CA GLY A 46 11.65 0.04 10.86
C GLY A 46 11.51 -1.47 11.09
N SER A 47 11.03 -1.89 12.26
CA SER A 47 10.79 -3.31 12.60
C SER A 47 9.68 -3.93 11.74
N TYR A 48 8.68 -3.14 11.35
CA TYR A 48 7.63 -3.58 10.42
C TYR A 48 8.15 -3.67 8.97
N GLU A 49 8.91 -2.68 8.51
CA GLU A 49 9.47 -2.66 7.15
C GLU A 49 10.59 -3.67 6.92
N SER A 50 11.27 -4.14 7.97
CA SER A 50 12.28 -5.20 7.90
C SER A 50 11.70 -6.61 8.04
N GLY A 51 10.43 -6.73 8.46
CA GLY A 51 9.80 -8.02 8.76
C GLY A 51 10.20 -8.63 10.09
N GLU A 52 10.96 -7.91 10.93
CA GLU A 52 11.29 -8.35 12.30
C GLU A 52 10.02 -8.53 13.14
N ARG A 53 9.00 -7.67 12.94
CA ARG A 53 7.72 -7.76 13.63
C ARG A 53 6.57 -7.57 12.65
N ALA A 54 5.50 -8.35 12.82
CA ALA A 54 4.25 -8.13 12.09
C ALA A 54 3.39 -7.03 12.78
N PRO A 55 2.89 -6.03 12.03
CA PRO A 55 1.91 -5.09 12.54
C PRO A 55 0.54 -5.74 12.75
N LYS A 56 -0.26 -5.17 13.66
CA LYS A 56 -1.67 -5.56 13.82
C LYS A 56 -2.49 -5.05 12.64
N ARG A 57 -3.63 -5.68 12.38
CA ARG A 57 -4.57 -5.25 11.32
C ARG A 57 -4.98 -3.78 11.44
N THR A 58 -5.18 -3.27 12.66
CA THR A 58 -5.47 -1.86 12.92
C THR A 58 -4.35 -0.94 12.44
N THR A 59 -3.09 -1.34 12.65
CA THR A 59 -1.92 -0.61 12.16
C THR A 59 -1.83 -0.65 10.63
N ILE A 60 -2.13 -1.79 10.00
CA ILE A 60 -2.16 -1.92 8.54
C ILE A 60 -3.23 -0.98 7.94
N ALA A 61 -4.42 -0.91 8.56
CA ALA A 61 -5.47 0.02 8.15
C ALA A 61 -5.06 1.49 8.31
N ALA A 62 -4.42 1.86 9.42
CA ALA A 62 -3.89 3.21 9.63
C ALA A 62 -2.81 3.56 8.58
N TRP A 63 -1.96 2.60 8.23
CA TRP A 63 -0.94 2.74 7.19
C TRP A 63 -1.55 2.99 5.82
N ALA A 64 -2.59 2.24 5.45
CA ALA A 64 -3.34 2.42 4.21
C ALA A 64 -3.88 3.86 4.10
N MET A 65 -4.51 4.36 5.18
CA MET A 65 -5.03 5.73 5.24
C MET A 65 -3.91 6.78 5.11
N ALA A 66 -2.80 6.60 5.82
CA ALA A 66 -1.68 7.55 5.79
C ALA A 66 -0.94 7.61 4.44
N THR A 67 -0.99 6.54 3.66
CA THR A 67 -0.26 6.41 2.39
C THR A 67 -1.17 6.51 1.16
N ALA A 68 -2.49 6.61 1.34
CA ALA A 68 -3.49 6.53 0.28
C ALA A 68 -3.37 5.26 -0.60
N VAL A 69 -2.88 4.16 0.00
CA VAL A 69 -2.76 2.86 -0.66
C VAL A 69 -3.86 1.93 -0.14
N PRO A 70 -4.55 1.16 -0.99
CA PRO A 70 -5.61 0.25 -0.55
C PRO A 70 -5.13 -0.75 0.52
N VAL A 71 -5.91 -0.89 1.59
CA VAL A 71 -5.62 -1.85 2.66
C VAL A 71 -5.56 -3.30 2.14
N THR A 72 -6.41 -3.62 1.16
CA THR A 72 -6.44 -4.92 0.47
C THR A 72 -5.12 -5.22 -0.22
N TRP A 73 -4.51 -4.22 -0.86
CA TRP A 73 -3.20 -4.37 -1.48
C TRP A 73 -2.11 -4.57 -0.43
N LEU A 74 -2.13 -3.85 0.70
CA LEU A 74 -1.18 -4.09 1.79
C LEU A 74 -1.31 -5.52 2.35
N GLU A 75 -2.53 -6.00 2.57
CA GLU A 75 -2.78 -7.33 3.13
C GLU A 75 -2.41 -8.46 2.14
N THR A 76 -2.77 -8.33 0.86
CA THR A 76 -2.74 -9.44 -0.11
C THR A 76 -1.69 -9.30 -1.22
N GLY A 77 -1.23 -8.09 -1.51
CA GLY A 77 -0.44 -7.77 -2.71
C GLY A 77 -1.23 -7.64 -4.00
N THR A 78 -2.54 -7.90 -3.97
CA THR A 78 -3.42 -7.77 -5.13
C THR A 78 -4.05 -6.38 -5.16
N ALA A 79 -3.93 -5.69 -6.29
CA ALA A 79 -4.61 -4.41 -6.48
C ALA A 79 -6.13 -4.64 -6.56
N PRO A 80 -6.97 -3.77 -5.98
CA PRO A 80 -8.41 -3.83 -6.20
C PRO A 80 -8.69 -3.68 -7.71
N SER A 81 -9.53 -4.56 -8.25
CA SER A 81 -9.92 -4.48 -9.66
C SER A 81 -10.81 -3.24 -9.85
N PRO A 82 -10.67 -2.47 -10.94
CA PRO A 82 -11.57 -1.34 -11.22
C PRO A 82 -13.05 -1.74 -11.26
N ASP A 83 -13.32 -3.02 -11.58
CA ASP A 83 -14.66 -3.56 -11.74
C ASP A 83 -15.26 -4.16 -10.45
N GLY A 84 -14.48 -4.24 -9.36
CA GLY A 84 -14.90 -4.89 -8.13
C GLY A 84 -14.22 -4.28 -6.91
N ASP A 85 -15.03 -3.65 -6.07
CA ASP A 85 -14.70 -3.21 -4.71
C ASP A 85 -13.87 -1.90 -4.60
N GLY A 86 -14.55 -0.78 -4.83
CA GLY A 86 -14.30 0.42 -4.02
C GLY A 86 -13.37 1.49 -4.59
N ALA A 87 -12.89 1.38 -5.83
CA ALA A 87 -12.44 2.57 -6.53
C ALA A 87 -13.70 3.38 -6.90
N ALA A 88 -13.99 4.44 -6.14
CA ALA A 88 -14.96 5.43 -6.56
C ALA A 88 -14.50 5.94 -7.94
N VAL A 89 -15.08 5.39 -8.99
CA VAL A 89 -15.04 5.93 -10.34
C VAL A 89 -15.56 7.34 -10.21
N VAL A 90 -14.64 8.30 -10.09
CA VAL A 90 -14.93 9.71 -10.30
C VAL A 90 -15.29 9.79 -11.78
N ARG A 91 -16.58 9.60 -12.05
CA ARG A 91 -17.16 9.84 -13.37
C ARG A 91 -16.91 11.31 -13.63
N HIS A 92 -15.98 11.62 -14.52
CA HIS A 92 -15.87 12.96 -15.10
C HIS A 92 -17.23 13.24 -15.75
N GLN A 93 -18.17 13.85 -15.03
CA GLN A 93 -19.35 14.40 -15.66
C GLN A 93 -18.82 15.46 -16.62
N GLY A 94 -18.96 15.17 -17.91
CA GLY A 94 -18.57 16.07 -18.97
C GLY A 94 -19.19 17.44 -18.74
N LEU A 95 -18.34 18.42 -18.47
CA LEU A 95 -18.64 19.81 -18.78
C LEU A 95 -18.69 19.90 -20.30
N GLU A 96 -19.84 19.62 -20.89
CA GLU A 96 -20.06 20.00 -22.28
C GLU A 96 -20.14 21.54 -22.33
N PRO A 97 -19.25 22.24 -23.06
CA PRO A 97 -19.45 23.64 -23.29
C PRO A 97 -20.72 23.77 -24.13
N ARG A 98 -21.75 24.44 -23.59
CA ARG A 98 -22.86 24.98 -24.38
C ARG A 98 -22.27 25.98 -25.37
N THR A 99 -21.81 25.46 -26.49
CA THR A 99 -21.49 26.26 -27.66
C THR A 99 -22.80 26.51 -28.38
N ARG A 100 -23.03 27.81 -28.63
CA ARG A 100 -24.23 28.44 -29.15
C ARG A 100 -24.30 28.32 -30.66
#